data_AF-A0A6I5CBN7-F1
#
_entry.id   AF-A0A6I5CBN7-F1
#
_cell.length_a   1.000
_cell.length_b   1.000
_cell.length_c   1.000
_cell.angle_alpha   90.00
_cell.angle_beta   90.00
_cell.angle_gamma   90.00
#
_symmetry.space_group_name_H-M   'P 1'
#
loop_
_entity.id
_entity.type
_entity.pdbx_description
1 polymer ?
#
loop_
_entity_poly.entity_id
_entity_poly.type
_entity_poly.pdbx_seq_one_letter_code
_entity_poly.pdbx_strand_id
1 'polypeptide(L)'
;VTRRVRLVASLLGAGRRPGRRGRFRLPVRTLYTQLFSPGSVTYSPPFFKSFLRLDVSPEAVRLRCFAATGNLAQETDPPVEDEVTIPLRPPA
;
A
#
# COMPACT_ATOMS: atom_id res chain seq x y z
N VAL A 1 19.19 0.57 -10.92
CA VAL A 1 18.75 1.94 -10.51
C VAL A 1 18.85 2.91 -11.70
N THR A 2 17.72 3.36 -12.23
CA THR A 2 17.66 4.20 -13.44
C THR A 2 17.99 5.68 -13.14
N ARG A 3 18.29 6.47 -14.18
CA ARG A 3 18.57 7.92 -14.03
C ARG A 3 17.39 8.68 -13.42
N ARG A 4 16.15 8.28 -13.75
CA ARG A 4 14.91 8.83 -13.16
C ARG A 4 14.85 8.59 -11.64
N VAL A 5 15.19 7.39 -11.18
CA VAL A 5 15.21 7.05 -9.74
C VAL A 5 16.25 7.91 -8.99
N ARG A 6 17.42 8.19 -9.58
CA ARG A 6 18.43 9.07 -8.96
C ARG A 6 17.97 10.53 -8.87
N LEU A 7 17.29 11.03 -9.90
CA LEU A 7 16.73 12.38 -9.90
C LEU A 7 15.66 12.52 -8.79
N VAL A 8 14.73 11.57 -8.71
CA VAL A 8 13.68 11.55 -7.67
C VAL A 8 14.30 11.45 -6.27
N ALA A 9 15.28 10.55 -6.06
CA ALA A 9 15.97 10.44 -4.78
C ALA A 9 16.71 11.73 -4.38
N SER A 10 17.25 12.47 -5.36
CA SER A 10 17.92 13.77 -5.11
C SER A 10 16.92 14.87 -4.72
N LEU A 11 15.73 14.88 -5.31
CA LEU A 11 14.64 15.82 -5.01
C LEU A 11 13.98 15.50 -3.65
N LEU A 12 13.83 14.22 -3.33
CA LEU A 12 13.29 13.73 -2.05
C LEU A 12 14.32 13.79 -0.90
N GLY A 13 15.60 14.00 -1.21
CA GLY A 13 16.67 14.02 -0.23
C GLY A 13 17.02 12.66 0.39
N ALA A 14 16.50 11.56 -0.16
CA ALA A 14 16.58 10.19 0.38
C ALA A 14 17.92 9.46 0.13
N GLY A 15 18.98 10.17 -0.30
CA GLY A 15 20.28 9.59 -0.65
C GLY A 15 21.49 10.36 -0.09
N ARG A 16 21.37 11.04 1.04
CA ARG A 16 22.45 11.91 1.58
C ARG A 16 23.27 11.25 2.68
N ARG A 17 24.61 11.37 2.59
CA ARG A 17 25.56 11.11 3.69
C ARG A 17 25.31 12.09 4.85
N PRO A 18 25.46 11.66 6.12
CA PRO A 18 25.31 12.55 7.28
C PRO A 18 26.38 13.66 7.20
N GLY A 19 25.99 14.94 7.30
CA GLY A 19 26.92 16.06 7.43
C GLY A 19 26.90 17.15 6.33
N ARG A 20 26.16 17.00 5.23
CA ARG A 20 25.99 18.07 4.22
C ARG A 20 24.59 18.69 4.26
N ARG A 21 24.50 20.01 4.54
CA ARG A 21 23.25 20.80 4.45
C ARG A 21 22.74 20.79 2.99
N GLY A 22 21.60 20.16 2.75
CA GLY A 22 20.98 20.11 1.43
C GLY A 22 20.47 21.49 1.00
N ARG A 23 20.95 22.03 -0.14
CA ARG A 23 20.51 23.32 -0.71
C ARG A 23 19.04 23.32 -1.16
N PHE A 24 18.45 22.15 -1.42
CA PHE A 24 17.05 22.02 -1.82
C PHE A 24 16.37 20.94 -0.96
N ARG A 25 15.45 21.39 -0.11
CA ARG A 25 14.36 20.61 0.48
C ARG A 25 13.09 21.17 -0.13
N LEU A 26 12.67 20.64 -1.27
CA LEU A 26 11.31 20.90 -1.71
C LEU A 26 10.36 20.38 -0.60
N PRO A 27 9.25 21.07 -0.27
CA PRO A 27 8.26 20.59 0.69
C PRO A 27 7.44 19.44 0.09
N VAL A 28 8.11 18.56 -0.67
CA VAL A 28 7.53 17.37 -1.29
C VAL A 28 6.87 16.53 -0.23
N ARG A 29 7.43 16.43 0.98
CA ARG A 29 6.80 15.64 2.04
C ARG A 29 5.37 16.11 2.36
N THR A 30 5.08 17.40 2.29
CA THR A 30 3.74 17.94 2.62
C THR A 30 2.85 17.98 1.38
N LEU A 31 3.37 18.46 0.25
CA LEU A 31 2.59 18.61 -0.98
C LEU A 31 2.27 17.26 -1.66
N TYR A 32 3.21 16.30 -1.58
CA TYR A 32 3.04 14.97 -2.14
C TYR A 32 2.07 14.12 -1.31
N THR A 33 2.11 14.26 0.03
CA THR A 33 1.15 13.58 0.91
C THR A 33 -0.27 14.10 0.69
N GLN A 34 -0.46 15.42 0.55
CA GLN A 34 -1.79 16.00 0.39
C GLN A 34 -2.41 15.82 -1.01
N LEU A 35 -1.62 15.77 -2.08
CA LEU A 35 -2.14 15.61 -3.45
C LEU A 35 -2.26 14.16 -3.91
N PHE A 36 -1.34 13.27 -3.49
CA PHE A 36 -1.40 11.86 -3.90
C PHE A 36 -2.22 10.99 -2.95
N SER A 37 -2.38 11.34 -1.67
CA SER A 37 -3.20 10.52 -0.76
C SER A 37 -4.67 10.42 -1.19
N PRO A 38 -5.32 11.50 -1.68
CA PRO A 38 -6.70 11.44 -2.20
C PRO A 38 -6.78 10.90 -3.64
N GLY A 39 -5.70 10.97 -4.42
CA GLY A 39 -5.65 10.42 -5.78
C GLY A 39 -5.29 8.93 -5.84
N SER A 40 -4.80 8.37 -4.74
CA SER A 40 -4.41 6.96 -4.59
C SER A 40 -5.49 6.11 -3.91
N VAL A 41 -6.65 6.71 -3.56
CA VAL A 41 -7.89 5.96 -3.30
C VAL A 41 -8.49 5.57 -4.63
N THR A 42 -7.89 4.60 -5.28
CA THR A 42 -8.64 3.78 -6.22
C THR A 42 -9.78 3.11 -5.40
N TYR A 43 -10.99 3.00 -5.97
CA TYR A 43 -12.14 2.32 -5.36
C TYR A 43 -12.49 0.99 -6.07
N SER A 44 -11.76 0.67 -7.13
CA SER A 44 -11.78 -0.64 -7.79
C SER A 44 -10.55 -1.47 -7.38
N PRO A 45 -10.73 -2.64 -6.75
CA PRO A 45 -9.62 -3.49 -6.34
C PRO A 45 -8.78 -4.00 -7.54
N PRO A 46 -7.51 -4.38 -7.32
CA PRO A 46 -6.81 -4.43 -6.03
C PRO A 46 -6.17 -3.08 -5.63
N PHE A 47 -6.42 -2.59 -4.42
CA PHE A 47 -5.69 -1.43 -3.89
C PHE A 47 -4.32 -1.86 -3.39
N PHE A 48 -3.36 -0.94 -3.39
CA PHE A 48 -2.06 -1.11 -2.72
C PHE A 48 -2.18 -1.50 -1.22
N LYS A 49 -3.36 -1.26 -0.61
CA LYS A 49 -3.71 -1.67 0.77
C LYS A 49 -4.97 -2.55 0.85
N SER A 50 -5.34 -3.26 -0.21
CA SER A 50 -6.40 -4.29 -0.16
C SER A 50 -5.86 -5.59 0.45
N PHE A 51 -5.28 -5.50 1.64
CA PHE A 51 -4.71 -6.66 2.32
C PHE A 51 -5.78 -7.54 2.97
N LEU A 52 -7.02 -7.08 3.11
CA LEU A 52 -8.10 -7.84 3.74
C LEU A 52 -9.25 -8.02 2.75
N ARG A 53 -9.66 -9.27 2.53
CA ARG A 53 -10.87 -9.63 1.79
C ARG A 53 -11.85 -10.35 2.70
N LEU A 54 -13.10 -9.92 2.64
CA LEU A 54 -14.21 -10.52 3.36
C LEU A 54 -15.16 -11.14 2.34
N ASP A 55 -15.36 -12.44 2.40
CA ASP A 55 -16.49 -13.09 1.72
C ASP A 55 -17.53 -13.45 2.79
N VAL A 56 -18.76 -12.98 2.61
CA VAL A 56 -19.85 -13.20 3.57
C VAL A 56 -20.89 -14.08 2.91
N SER A 57 -21.27 -15.14 3.62
CA SER A 57 -22.39 -16.04 3.32
C SER A 57 -23.34 -16.07 4.52
N PRO A 58 -24.57 -16.58 4.38
CA PRO A 58 -25.45 -16.78 5.53
C PRO A 58 -24.85 -17.67 6.62
N GLU A 59 -24.00 -18.63 6.26
CA GLU A 59 -23.47 -19.65 7.16
C GLU A 59 -22.15 -19.25 7.82
N ALA A 60 -21.36 -18.38 7.18
CA ALA A 60 -20.03 -18.01 7.64
C ALA A 60 -19.51 -16.70 7.03
N VAL A 61 -18.57 -16.08 7.75
CA VAL A 61 -17.68 -15.04 7.23
C VAL A 61 -16.30 -15.65 6.99
N ARG A 62 -15.80 -15.55 5.78
CA ARG A 62 -14.42 -15.91 5.44
C ARG A 62 -13.58 -14.64 5.33
N LEU A 63 -12.54 -14.57 6.16
CA LEU A 63 -11.56 -13.48 6.23
C LEU A 63 -10.27 -13.98 5.62
N ARG A 64 -9.77 -13.29 4.60
CA ARG A 64 -8.49 -13.60 3.95
C ARG A 64 -7.57 -12.39 4.01
N CYS A 65 -6.39 -12.59 4.57
CA CYS A 65 -5.31 -11.63 4.59
C CYS A 65 -4.36 -11.91 3.42
N PHE A 66 -4.13 -10.90 2.60
CA PHE A 66 -3.30 -10.91 1.40
C PHE A 66 -2.02 -10.10 1.64
N ALA A 67 -0.91 -10.55 1.06
CA ALA A 67 0.37 -9.87 1.21
C ALA A 67 0.35 -8.45 0.59
N ALA A 68 0.96 -7.49 1.27
CA ALA A 68 1.10 -6.10 0.81
C ALA A 68 2.59 -5.69 0.79
N THR A 69 3.34 -6.21 -0.19
CA THR A 69 4.82 -6.15 -0.21
C THR A 69 5.39 -5.03 -1.08
N GLY A 70 4.60 -4.45 -1.99
CA GLY A 70 5.07 -3.48 -2.99
C GLY A 70 5.85 -4.10 -4.16
N ASN A 71 5.83 -5.43 -4.30
CA ASN A 71 6.33 -6.13 -5.48
C ASN A 71 5.21 -6.24 -6.53
N LEU A 72 5.45 -5.76 -7.76
CA LEU A 72 4.45 -5.72 -8.84
C LEU A 72 3.71 -7.05 -9.08
N ALA A 73 4.42 -8.18 -9.01
CA ALA A 73 3.81 -9.50 -9.17
C ALA A 73 2.76 -9.78 -8.09
N GLN A 74 3.07 -9.41 -6.84
CA GLN A 74 2.20 -9.56 -5.69
C GLN A 74 1.17 -8.42 -5.57
N GLU A 75 1.38 -7.29 -6.24
CA GLU A 75 0.33 -6.27 -6.38
C GLU A 75 -0.80 -6.74 -7.31
N THR A 76 -0.47 -7.57 -8.30
CA THR A 76 -1.42 -8.07 -9.30
C THR A 76 -2.16 -9.31 -8.81
N ASP A 77 -1.42 -10.26 -8.22
CA ASP A 77 -1.94 -11.51 -7.66
C ASP A 77 -1.30 -11.72 -6.27
N PRO A 78 -1.80 -11.05 -5.23
CA PRO A 78 -1.22 -11.16 -3.91
C PRO A 78 -1.42 -12.58 -3.37
N PRO A 79 -0.39 -13.21 -2.78
CA PRO A 79 -0.57 -14.46 -2.06
C PRO A 79 -1.42 -14.23 -0.80
N VAL A 80 -2.18 -15.25 -0.41
CA VAL A 80 -2.87 -15.30 0.89
C VAL A 80 -1.84 -15.65 1.95
N GLU A 81 -1.73 -14.80 2.96
CA GLU A 81 -0.85 -14.98 4.14
C GLU A 81 -1.60 -15.68 5.28
N ASP A 82 -2.89 -15.37 5.45
CA ASP A 82 -3.72 -15.96 6.49
C ASP A 82 -5.18 -16.07 6.04
N GLU A 83 -5.88 -17.10 6.52
CA GLU A 83 -7.28 -17.35 6.25
C GLU A 83 -7.98 -17.91 7.49
N VAL A 84 -9.06 -17.24 7.90
CA VAL A 84 -9.93 -17.70 8.97
C VAL A 84 -11.38 -17.70 8.50
N THR A 85 -12.09 -18.77 8.83
CA THR A 85 -13.54 -18.87 8.62
C THR A 85 -14.24 -18.83 9.97
N ILE A 86 -15.13 -17.85 10.14
CA ILE A 86 -15.95 -17.66 11.33
C ILE A 86 -17.37 -18.13 10.99
N PRO A 87 -17.88 -19.22 11.61
CA PRO A 87 -19.26 -19.65 11.39
C PRO A 87 -20.22 -18.62 11.98
N LEU A 88 -21.25 -18.28 11.22
CA LEU A 88 -22.36 -17.45 11.66
C LEU A 88 -23.48 -18.34 12.19
N ARG A 89 -23.97 -18.04 13.39
CA ARG A 89 -25.18 -18.68 13.91
C ARG A 89 -26.39 -17.87 13.42
N PRO A 90 -27.46 -18.52 12.95
CA PRO A 90 -28.71 -17.83 12.70
C PRO A 90 -29.19 -17.16 13.99
N PRO A 91 -29.81 -15.97 13.93
CA PRO A 91 -30.57 -15.46 15.07
C PRO A 91 -31.67 -16.47 15.42
N ALA A 92 -31.84 -16.74 16.73
CA ALA A 92 -32.84 -17.64 17.27
C ALA A 92 -34.28 -17.11 17.09
#